data_AF-A0A538MGG2-F1
#
_entry.id   AF-A0A538MGG2-F1
#
_cell.length_a   1.000
_cell.length_b   1.000
_cell.length_c   1.000
_cell.angle_alpha   90.00
_cell.angle_beta   90.00
_cell.angle_gamma   90.00
#
_symmetry.space_group_name_H-M   'P 1'
#
loop_
_entity.id
_entity.type
_entity.pdbx_description
1 polymer ?
#
loop_
_entity_poly.entity_id
_entity_poly.type
_entity_poly.pdbx_seq_one_letter_code
_entity_poly.pdbx_strand_id
1 'polypeptide(L)'
;MLDFYGVPWDYEPHTFVLEQDEEGRTIAAFTPDFYLPEQDLFLEITVMKQRLVTRKNRKLRKLRELYPGVQVKLFYKRDIERLAQRYRLDLAS
;
A
#
# COMPACT_ATOMS: atom_id res chain seq x y z
N MET A 1 11.39 8.92 7.45
CA MET A 1 10.27 8.31 6.69
C MET A 1 10.28 6.83 7.09
N LEU A 2 9.30 6.34 7.89
CA LEU A 2 9.27 5.04 8.61
C LEU A 2 10.48 4.66 9.51
N ASP A 3 11.72 5.04 9.17
CA ASP A 3 12.93 4.89 10.00
C ASP A 3 12.80 5.54 11.39
N PHE A 4 11.94 6.55 11.50
CA PHE A 4 11.68 7.30 12.73
C PHE A 4 11.10 6.42 13.86
N TYR A 5 10.56 5.24 13.52
CA TYR A 5 9.89 4.35 14.47
C TYR A 5 10.70 3.10 14.81
N GLY A 6 11.87 2.90 14.18
CA GLY A 6 12.64 1.66 14.31
C GLY A 6 11.92 0.42 13.78
N VAL A 7 10.79 0.59 13.09
CA VAL A 7 10.04 -0.50 12.46
C VAL A 7 10.71 -0.80 11.12
N PRO A 8 11.18 -2.03 10.86
CA PRO A 8 11.72 -2.41 9.56
C PRO A 8 10.67 -2.25 8.46
N TRP A 9 11.09 -1.82 7.28
CA TRP A 9 10.19 -1.64 6.14
C TRP A 9 10.96 -1.74 4.82
N ASP A 10 10.26 -2.18 3.78
CA ASP A 10 10.78 -2.25 2.41
C ASP A 10 9.97 -1.34 1.48
N TYR A 11 10.66 -0.61 0.60
CA TYR A 11 10.05 0.25 -0.43
C TYR A 11 9.70 -0.53 -1.69
N GLU A 12 8.50 -0.34 -2.25
CA GLU A 12 8.02 -1.01 -3.47
C GLU A 12 8.45 -2.50 -3.55
N PRO A 13 8.17 -3.29 -2.50
CA PRO A 13 8.80 -4.59 -2.24
C PRO A 13 8.42 -5.67 -3.25
N HIS A 14 7.24 -5.53 -3.86
CA HIS A 14 6.68 -6.57 -4.71
C HIS A 14 5.62 -6.02 -5.67
N THR A 15 5.62 -6.50 -6.91
CA THR A 15 4.57 -6.20 -7.88
C THR A 15 3.66 -7.42 -8.08
N PHE A 16 2.40 -7.27 -7.70
CA PHE A 16 1.37 -8.27 -7.92
C PHE A 16 0.72 -8.11 -9.28
N VAL A 17 0.81 -9.13 -10.12
CA VAL A 17 0.08 -9.19 -11.39
C VAL A 17 -1.39 -9.50 -11.09
N LEU A 18 -2.30 -8.65 -11.56
CA LEU A 18 -3.74 -8.74 -11.30
C LEU A 18 -4.56 -9.16 -12.53
N GLU A 19 -3.97 -9.03 -13.72
CA GLU A 19 -4.62 -9.36 -14.99
C GLU A 19 -3.55 -9.52 -16.09
N GLN A 20 -3.69 -10.55 -16.91
CA GLN A 20 -2.88 -10.81 -18.10
C GLN A 20 -3.78 -11.07 -19.31
N ASP A 21 -3.29 -10.79 -20.51
CA ASP A 21 -3.95 -11.21 -21.75
C ASP A 21 -3.65 -12.67 -22.11
N GLU A 22 -4.20 -13.14 -23.22
CA GLU A 22 -4.03 -14.51 -23.73
C GLU A 22 -2.57 -14.83 -24.07
N GLU A 23 -1.75 -13.81 -24.38
CA GLU A 23 -0.32 -13.94 -24.62
C GLU A 23 0.53 -13.82 -23.34
N GLY A 24 -0.10 -13.68 -22.17
CA GLY A 24 0.56 -13.58 -20.87
C GLY A 24 1.13 -12.20 -20.55
N ARG A 25 0.83 -11.17 -21.33
CA ARG A 25 1.29 -9.79 -21.06
C ARG A 25 0.47 -9.17 -19.94
N THR A 26 1.13 -8.46 -19.03
CA THR A 26 0.47 -7.80 -17.89
C THR A 26 -0.43 -6.65 -18.33
N ILE A 27 -1.74 -6.79 -18.13
CA ILE A 27 -2.74 -5.73 -18.35
C ILE A 27 -2.86 -4.85 -17.12
N ALA A 28 -2.84 -5.45 -15.93
CA ALA A 28 -2.95 -4.73 -14.67
C ALA A 28 -2.06 -5.35 -13.61
N ALA A 29 -1.37 -4.48 -12.88
CA ALA A 29 -0.59 -4.86 -11.70
C ALA A 29 -0.80 -3.86 -10.56
N PHE A 30 -0.39 -4.27 -9.36
CA PHE A 30 -0.38 -3.46 -8.16
C PHE A 30 0.95 -3.64 -7.44
N THR A 31 1.66 -2.54 -7.24
CA THR A 31 2.88 -2.46 -6.43
C THR A 31 2.54 -1.62 -5.22
N PRO A 32 2.53 -2.20 -3.99
CA PRO A 32 2.34 -1.44 -2.77
C PRO A 32 3.51 -0.49 -2.53
N ASP A 33 3.25 0.68 -1.97
CA ASP A 33 4.32 1.64 -1.63
C ASP A 33 5.31 1.05 -0.58
N PHE A 34 4.83 0.29 0.41
CA PHE A 34 5.66 -0.28 1.47
C PHE A 34 5.26 -1.69 1.90
N TYR A 35 6.19 -2.43 2.51
CA TYR A 35 5.93 -3.65 3.28
C TYR A 35 6.53 -3.56 4.67
N LEU A 36 5.78 -4.05 5.66
CA LEU A 36 6.22 -4.18 7.04
C LEU A 36 6.41 -5.68 7.34
N PRO A 37 7.65 -6.19 7.34
CA PRO A 37 7.92 -7.63 7.45
C PRO A 37 7.48 -8.23 8.78
N GLU A 38 7.61 -7.50 9.88
CA GLU A 38 7.19 -8.00 11.20
C GLU A 38 5.69 -8.25 11.31
N GLN A 39 4.88 -7.49 10.55
CA GLN A 39 3.43 -7.61 10.56
C GLN A 39 2.89 -8.35 9.33
N ASP A 40 3.78 -8.78 8.42
CA ASP A 40 3.45 -9.32 7.10
C ASP A 40 2.37 -8.48 6.39
N LEU A 41 2.62 -7.17 6.29
CA LEU A 41 1.62 -6.19 5.88
C LEU A 41 2.14 -5.25 4.80
N PHE A 42 1.43 -5.22 3.67
CA PHE A 42 1.64 -4.24 2.61
C PHE A 42 0.83 -2.96 2.87
N LEU A 43 1.46 -1.81 2.67
CA LEU A 43 0.87 -0.50 2.83
C LEU A 43 0.87 0.25 1.51
N GLU A 44 -0.25 0.91 1.26
CA GLU A 44 -0.42 1.83 0.13
C GLU A 44 -0.82 3.19 0.67
N ILE A 45 -0.04 4.23 0.39
CA ILE A 45 -0.34 5.60 0.77
C ILE A 45 -1.11 6.27 -0.38
N THR A 46 -2.13 7.07 -0.03
CA THR A 46 -2.83 7.89 -1.01
C THR A 46 -3.13 9.28 -0.50
N VAL A 47 -2.90 10.27 -1.35
CA VAL A 47 -3.34 11.66 -1.18
C VAL A 47 -4.61 11.97 -1.98
N MET A 48 -5.15 10.98 -2.71
CA MET A 48 -5.81 11.25 -3.98
C MET A 48 -7.31 11.64 -3.93
N LYS A 49 -7.72 12.40 -4.97
CA LYS A 49 -9.10 12.76 -5.34
C LYS A 49 -9.99 11.50 -5.48
N GLN A 50 -11.26 11.58 -5.08
CA GLN A 50 -12.23 10.46 -5.05
C GLN A 50 -12.19 9.51 -6.28
N ARG A 51 -12.09 10.05 -7.50
CA ARG A 51 -12.04 9.24 -8.74
C ARG A 51 -10.89 8.22 -8.78
N LEU A 52 -9.75 8.55 -8.19
CA LEU A 52 -8.56 7.68 -8.18
C LEU A 52 -8.68 6.58 -7.11
N VAL A 53 -9.41 6.84 -6.03
CA VAL A 53 -9.73 5.86 -4.99
C VAL A 53 -10.54 4.70 -5.57
N THR A 54 -11.49 4.96 -6.48
CA THR A 54 -12.28 3.89 -7.13
C THR A 54 -11.41 2.91 -7.92
N ARG A 55 -10.40 3.41 -8.66
CA ARG A 55 -9.47 2.56 -9.41
C ARG A 55 -8.57 1.76 -8.48
N LYS A 56 -8.01 2.39 -7.43
CA LYS A 56 -7.22 1.69 -6.41
C LYS A 56 -8.04 0.60 -5.72
N ASN A 57 -9.27 0.89 -5.29
CA ASN A 57 -10.16 -0.10 -4.66
C ASN A 57 -10.50 -1.27 -5.59
N ARG A 58 -10.63 -1.04 -6.89
CA ARG A 58 -10.80 -2.14 -7.85
C ARG A 58 -9.57 -3.06 -7.89
N LYS A 59 -8.36 -2.48 -7.93
CA LYS A 59 -7.11 -3.26 -7.88
C LYS A 59 -6.96 -4.03 -6.56
N LEU A 60 -7.26 -3.40 -5.42
CA LEU A 60 -7.19 -4.05 -4.12
C LEU A 60 -8.19 -5.20 -3.96
N ARG A 61 -9.40 -5.09 -4.55
CA ARG A 61 -10.35 -6.21 -4.59
C ARG A 61 -9.80 -7.39 -5.39
N LYS A 62 -9.31 -7.14 -6.61
CA LYS A 62 -8.65 -8.17 -7.43
C LYS A 62 -7.46 -8.80 -6.73
N LEU A 63 -6.64 -8.00 -6.03
CA LEU A 63 -5.50 -8.50 -5.26
C LEU A 63 -5.98 -9.50 -4.19
N ARG A 64 -7.02 -9.16 -3.43
CA ARG A 64 -7.56 -10.05 -2.37
C ARG A 64 -8.18 -11.32 -2.93
N GLU A 65 -8.77 -11.24 -4.13
CA GLU A 65 -9.33 -12.40 -4.83
C GLU A 65 -8.22 -13.35 -5.32
N LEU A 66 -7.15 -12.81 -5.92
CA LEU A 66 -6.06 -13.60 -6.50
C LEU A 66 -5.01 -14.06 -5.47
N TYR A 67 -4.81 -13.26 -4.41
CA TYR A 67 -3.80 -13.46 -3.39
C TYR A 67 -4.43 -13.34 -1.98
N PRO A 68 -5.25 -14.32 -1.56
CA PRO A 68 -6.02 -14.23 -0.30
C PRO A 68 -5.16 -14.17 0.97
N GLY A 69 -3.89 -14.60 0.91
CA GLY A 69 -2.95 -14.48 2.02
C GLY A 69 -2.28 -13.10 2.13
N VAL A 70 -2.42 -12.23 1.12
CA VAL A 70 -1.75 -10.93 1.10
C VAL A 70 -2.54 -9.92 1.91
N GLN A 71 -1.94 -9.44 3.00
CA GLN A 71 -2.52 -8.37 3.81
C GLN A 71 -2.14 -7.02 3.21
N VAL A 72 -3.13 -6.23 2.78
CA VAL A 72 -2.91 -4.88 2.25
C VAL A 72 -3.85 -3.86 2.89
N LYS A 73 -3.28 -2.70 3.29
CA LYS A 73 -4.03 -1.56 3.82
C LYS A 73 -3.76 -0.29 3.02
N LEU A 74 -4.83 0.44 2.73
CA LEU A 74 -4.79 1.76 2.10
C LEU A 74 -4.85 2.83 3.19
N PHE A 75 -3.83 3.67 3.28
CA PHE A 75 -3.76 4.79 4.22
C PHE A 75 -3.90 6.11 3.49
N TYR A 76 -4.75 7.01 3.98
CA TYR A 76 -4.72 8.38 3.52
C TYR A 76 -3.54 9.10 4.18
N LYS A 77 -2.89 10.00 3.45
CA LYS A 77 -1.82 10.85 4.03
C LYS A 77 -2.26 11.52 5.34
N ARG A 78 -3.52 11.95 5.41
CA ARG A 78 -4.13 12.53 6.62
C ARG A 78 -4.21 11.55 7.80
N ASP A 79 -4.39 10.26 7.54
CA ASP A 79 -4.43 9.25 8.60
C ASP A 79 -3.02 9.04 9.18
N ILE A 80 -2.00 9.05 8.32
CA ILE A 80 -0.60 8.98 8.74
C ILE A 80 -0.20 10.23 9.52
N GLU A 81 -0.58 11.43 9.05
CA GLU A 81 -0.38 12.69 9.76
C GLU A 81 -1.08 12.67 11.14
N ARG A 82 -2.32 12.18 11.23
CA ARG A 82 -3.06 12.06 12.49
C ARG A 82 -2.43 11.05 13.45
N LEU A 83 -1.98 9.90 12.95
CA LEU A 83 -1.27 8.91 13.76
C LEU A 83 0.00 9.54 14.33
N ALA A 84 0.80 10.21 13.51
CA ALA A 84 2.00 10.90 13.96
C ALA A 84 1.71 11.97 15.03
N GLN A 85 0.67 12.79 14.84
CA GLN A 85 0.26 13.79 15.85
C GLN A 85 -0.18 13.14 17.16
N ARG A 86 -0.97 12.05 17.10
CA ARG A 86 -1.51 11.37 18.29
C ARG A 86 -0.43 10.77 19.17
N TYR A 87 0.65 10.28 18.56
CA TYR A 87 1.78 9.69 19.28
C TYR A 87 2.92 10.72 19.54
N ARG A 88 2.67 12.03 19.36
CA ARG A 88 3.63 13.15 19.56
C ARG A 88 4.94 12.99 18.77
N LEU A 89 4.82 12.63 17.50
CA LEU A 89 5.98 12.40 16.65
C LEU A 89 6.17 13.64 15.78
N ASP A 90 7.25 14.36 16.02
CA ASP A 90 7.68 15.44 15.14
C ASP A 90 8.08 14.83 13.80
N LEU A 91 7.19 14.94 12.81
CA LEU A 91 7.43 14.54 11.42
C LEU A 91 8.33 15.54 10.66
N ALA A 92 8.98 16.45 11.36
CA ALA A 92 9.88 17.42 10.79
C ALA A 92 11.05 17.68 11.73
N SER A 93 12.26 17.37 11.24
CA SER A 93 13.30 18.37 11.20
C SER A 93 13.88 18.43 9.79
#